data_AF-A0A2A3VLG2-F1
#
_entry.id   AF-A0A2A3VLG2-F1
#
_cell.length_a   1.000
_cell.length_b   1.000
_cell.length_c   1.000
_cell.angle_alpha   90.00
_cell.angle_beta   90.00
_cell.angle_gamma   90.00
#
_symmetry.space_group_name_H-M   'P 1'
#
loop_
_entity.id
_entity.type
_entity.pdbx_description
1 polymer ?
#
loop_
_entity_poly.entity_id
_entity_poly.type
_entity_poly.pdbx_seq_one_letter_code
_entity_poly.pdbx_strand_id
1 'polypeptide(L)'
;MSVSAMLLAACGESSSRNDVTPSEADTPSAVQAPADERAALDGDLVISTNEPFWQARLEGETVVLTGIDAPERRLAVAASALTSEGQRITARDGQGEVVLLVRRMRCEDDMSGARFPMTGHLTIDGRGPFRGCARPASMPAPGERDAGAAMLPEAFVGRWDADAAACSTPGASDLGLTITPDRLRFHESVASPGDVERLDADTVRASFEFEGEGERWQATHTLRLQDAGNTLTLEGPDGPGVVRVRCTD
;
A
#
# COMPACT_ATOMS: atom_id res chain seq x y z
N MET A 1 -91.12 -3.26 -26.64
CA MET A 1 -90.90 -2.08 -27.50
C MET A 1 -89.39 -1.94 -27.64
N SER A 2 -88.88 -2.35 -28.80
CA SER A 2 -88.31 -1.45 -29.84
C SER A 2 -86.94 -0.94 -29.42
N VAL A 3 -85.86 -1.61 -29.83
CA VAL A 3 -85.17 -1.55 -31.13
C VAL A 3 -83.99 -0.57 -31.05
N SER A 4 -82.84 -1.18 -31.34
CA SER A 4 -81.47 -0.73 -31.46
C SER A 4 -81.20 0.40 -32.47
N ALA A 5 -79.91 0.76 -32.47
CA ALA A 5 -79.05 1.17 -33.60
C ALA A 5 -78.69 2.67 -33.56
N MET A 6 -77.46 3.13 -33.85
CA MET A 6 -76.17 2.56 -34.29
C MET A 6 -75.18 3.75 -34.39
N LEU A 7 -73.93 3.48 -34.82
CA LEU A 7 -72.90 4.39 -35.41
C LEU A 7 -71.87 4.94 -34.40
N LEU A 8 -70.54 4.97 -34.58
CA LEU A 8 -69.53 4.72 -35.65
C LEU A 8 -68.20 4.30 -34.95
N ALA A 9 -67.43 3.29 -35.39
CA ALA A 9 -66.30 3.30 -36.35
C ALA A 9 -65.09 4.25 -36.06
N ALA A 10 -63.88 3.65 -36.01
CA ALA A 10 -62.48 4.14 -36.26
C ALA A 10 -61.51 3.81 -35.10
N CYS A 11 -60.50 2.93 -35.19
CA CYS A 11 -59.27 2.84 -36.03
C CYS A 11 -58.07 3.67 -35.52
N GLY A 12 -57.03 2.97 -35.02
CA GLY A 12 -55.60 3.33 -35.01
C GLY A 12 -55.17 4.59 -34.22
N GLU A 13 -53.92 4.86 -33.89
CA GLU A 13 -52.65 4.16 -33.84
C GLU A 13 -51.71 5.07 -33.01
N SER A 14 -50.80 4.48 -32.23
CA SER A 14 -49.50 4.99 -31.75
C SER A 14 -49.32 6.43 -31.21
N SER A 15 -48.87 6.43 -29.95
CA SER A 15 -47.77 7.25 -29.39
C SER A 15 -47.93 8.77 -29.20
N SER A 16 -48.02 9.15 -27.92
CA SER A 16 -47.02 10.02 -27.27
C SER A 16 -47.15 9.88 -25.75
N ARG A 17 -46.16 9.27 -25.09
CA ARG A 17 -45.04 9.95 -24.39
C ARG A 17 -45.50 10.60 -23.08
N ASN A 18 -45.34 9.86 -21.99
CA ASN A 18 -44.88 10.40 -20.73
C ASN A 18 -44.01 9.33 -20.07
N ASP A 19 -42.71 9.50 -20.26
CA ASP A 19 -41.64 8.80 -19.58
C ASP A 19 -41.75 9.08 -18.08
N VAL A 20 -42.11 8.07 -17.30
CA VAL A 20 -41.92 8.06 -15.85
C VAL A 20 -40.94 6.96 -15.58
N THR A 21 -39.66 7.30 -15.62
CA THR A 21 -38.57 6.49 -15.09
C THR A 21 -38.83 6.25 -13.60
N PRO A 22 -38.91 4.99 -13.13
CA PRO A 22 -38.79 4.72 -11.72
C PRO A 22 -37.38 5.08 -11.27
N SER A 23 -37.28 6.05 -10.37
CA SER A 23 -36.04 6.40 -9.67
C SER A 23 -35.54 5.16 -8.93
N GLU A 24 -34.39 4.64 -9.35
CA GLU A 24 -33.59 3.68 -8.57
C GLU A 24 -33.26 4.35 -7.23
N ALA A 25 -33.98 3.93 -6.20
CA ALA A 25 -33.70 4.30 -4.84
C ALA A 25 -32.42 3.57 -4.39
N ASP A 26 -31.39 4.37 -4.16
CA ASP A 26 -30.31 4.20 -3.18
C ASP A 26 -30.18 2.79 -2.60
N THR A 27 -29.35 1.98 -3.26
CA THR A 27 -28.73 0.86 -2.58
C THR A 27 -27.64 1.46 -1.68
N PRO A 28 -27.70 1.33 -0.34
CA PRO A 28 -26.60 1.75 0.49
C PRO A 28 -25.37 0.94 0.06
N SER A 29 -24.38 1.66 -0.46
CA SER A 29 -23.06 1.13 -0.79
C SER A 29 -22.54 0.40 0.44
N ALA A 30 -22.56 -0.93 0.38
CA ALA A 30 -22.03 -1.76 1.43
C ALA A 30 -20.56 -1.37 1.61
N VAL A 31 -20.24 -0.87 2.79
CA VAL A 31 -18.87 -0.82 3.30
C VAL A 31 -18.26 -2.19 2.98
N GLN A 32 -17.29 -2.23 2.07
CA GLN A 32 -16.58 -3.46 1.76
C GLN A 32 -15.95 -3.94 3.07
N ALA A 33 -16.46 -5.05 3.58
CA ALA A 33 -15.78 -5.84 4.59
C ALA A 33 -14.34 -6.13 4.09
N PRO A 34 -13.35 -6.26 4.99
CA PRO A 34 -11.99 -6.59 4.57
C PRO A 34 -12.02 -7.82 3.66
N ALA A 35 -11.27 -7.74 2.55
CA ALA A 35 -11.14 -8.80 1.57
C ALA A 35 -11.04 -10.16 2.28
N ASP A 36 -11.95 -11.06 1.90
CA ASP A 36 -12.14 -12.40 2.47
C ASP A 36 -10.82 -12.98 3.01
N GLU A 37 -10.71 -13.19 4.33
CA GLU A 37 -9.57 -13.91 4.94
C GLU A 37 -9.43 -15.34 4.35
N ARG A 38 -10.47 -15.78 3.63
CA ARG A 38 -10.59 -17.04 2.90
C ARG A 38 -10.37 -16.91 1.39
N ALA A 39 -9.99 -15.75 0.87
CA ALA A 39 -9.55 -15.67 -0.52
C ALA A 39 -8.14 -16.28 -0.63
N ALA A 40 -7.93 -17.13 -1.64
CA ALA A 40 -6.60 -17.66 -1.96
C ALA A 40 -5.59 -16.50 -2.05
N LEU A 41 -4.36 -16.74 -1.60
CA LEU A 41 -3.31 -15.73 -1.79
C LEU A 41 -2.92 -15.71 -3.26
N ASP A 42 -3.15 -14.58 -3.90
CA ASP A 42 -2.74 -14.34 -5.28
C ASP A 42 -1.37 -13.63 -5.26
N GLY A 43 -0.40 -14.20 -5.97
CA GLY A 43 0.89 -13.58 -6.26
C GLY A 43 2.07 -14.05 -5.43
N ASP A 44 3.22 -13.45 -5.75
CA ASP A 44 4.53 -13.76 -5.19
C ASP A 44 4.61 -13.32 -3.72
N LEU A 45 5.24 -14.15 -2.88
CA LEU A 45 5.37 -13.89 -1.45
C LEU A 45 6.72 -14.34 -0.91
N VAL A 46 7.08 -13.80 0.25
CA VAL A 46 8.28 -14.19 0.99
C VAL A 46 7.86 -14.62 2.39
N ILE A 47 8.35 -15.78 2.83
CA ILE A 47 8.29 -16.23 4.22
C ILE A 47 9.70 -16.19 4.79
N SER A 48 9.86 -15.55 5.95
CA SER A 48 11.10 -15.54 6.72
C SER A 48 10.84 -16.16 8.08
N THR A 49 11.65 -17.14 8.47
CA THR A 49 11.52 -17.84 9.76
C THR A 49 12.53 -17.33 10.77
N ASN A 50 12.15 -17.30 12.05
CA ASN A 50 13.04 -16.82 13.12
C ASN A 50 14.15 -17.81 13.39
N GLU A 51 13.82 -19.10 13.44
CA GLU A 51 14.78 -20.16 13.57
C GLU A 51 14.36 -21.34 12.68
N PRO A 52 15.29 -21.95 11.93
CA PRO A 52 16.73 -21.66 11.81
C PRO A 52 17.05 -20.68 10.64
N PHE A 53 16.39 -19.52 10.59
CA PHE A 53 16.68 -18.45 9.61
C PHE A 53 16.55 -18.85 8.12
N TRP A 54 15.53 -19.63 7.79
CA TRP A 54 15.14 -19.88 6.40
C TRP A 54 14.38 -18.71 5.79
N GLN A 55 14.57 -18.53 4.48
CA GLN A 55 13.72 -17.70 3.64
C GLN A 55 13.19 -18.53 2.46
N ALA A 56 11.88 -18.52 2.25
CA ALA A 56 11.25 -19.10 1.08
C ALA A 56 10.55 -17.99 0.28
N ARG A 57 10.92 -17.84 -1.00
CA ARG A 57 10.30 -16.89 -1.93
C ARG A 57 9.50 -17.68 -2.96
N LEU A 58 8.21 -17.39 -3.06
CA LEU A 58 7.36 -17.87 -4.15
C LEU A 58 7.46 -16.88 -5.31
N GLU A 59 7.93 -17.37 -6.45
CA GLU A 59 8.09 -16.65 -7.71
C GLU A 59 7.31 -17.42 -8.79
N GLY A 60 6.04 -17.04 -9.01
CA GLY A 60 5.12 -17.78 -9.86
C GLY A 60 4.96 -19.25 -9.43
N GLU A 61 5.43 -20.18 -10.28
CA GLU A 61 5.38 -21.63 -10.03
C GLU A 61 6.68 -22.19 -9.42
N THR A 62 7.57 -21.33 -8.92
CA THR A 62 8.84 -21.75 -8.29
C THR A 62 8.94 -21.24 -6.86
N VAL A 63 9.39 -22.10 -5.94
CA VAL A 63 9.83 -21.72 -4.60
C VAL A 63 11.35 -21.69 -4.57
N VAL A 64 11.93 -20.54 -4.26
CA VAL A 64 13.36 -20.37 -3.98
C VAL A 64 13.56 -20.42 -2.47
N LEU A 65 14.27 -21.44 -1.99
CA LEU A 65 14.58 -21.64 -0.57
C LEU A 65 16.05 -21.33 -0.31
N THR A 66 16.32 -20.44 0.64
CA THR A 66 17.67 -20.08 1.10
C THR A 66 17.76 -20.16 2.62
N GLY A 67 18.93 -20.53 3.14
CA GLY A 67 19.22 -20.58 4.58
C GLY A 67 20.71 -20.36 4.82
N ILE A 68 21.08 -19.94 6.03
CA ILE A 68 22.46 -19.51 6.35
C ILE A 68 23.52 -20.59 6.09
N ASP A 69 23.21 -21.86 6.37
CA ASP A 69 24.13 -23.00 6.25
C ASP A 69 23.65 -24.03 5.23
N ALA A 70 22.89 -23.59 4.22
CA ALA A 70 22.35 -24.49 3.20
C ALA A 70 22.46 -23.88 1.81
N PRO A 71 22.73 -24.70 0.77
CA PRO A 71 22.69 -24.24 -0.61
C PRO A 71 21.27 -23.79 -0.97
N GLU A 72 21.17 -22.78 -1.85
CA GLU A 72 19.90 -22.39 -2.44
C GLU A 72 19.26 -23.60 -3.16
N ARG A 73 17.96 -23.77 -2.95
CA ARG A 73 17.13 -24.74 -3.68
C ARG A 73 16.05 -24.02 -4.46
N ARG A 74 15.80 -24.49 -5.68
CA ARG A 74 14.68 -24.02 -6.52
C ARG A 74 13.75 -25.20 -6.74
N LEU A 75 12.54 -25.10 -6.20
CA LEU A 75 11.55 -26.18 -6.18
C LEU A 75 10.35 -25.80 -7.04
N ALA A 76 9.87 -26.71 -7.88
CA ALA A 76 8.67 -26.50 -8.67
C ALA A 76 7.43 -26.67 -7.79
N VAL A 77 6.47 -25.75 -7.88
CA VAL A 77 5.19 -25.85 -7.17
C VAL A 77 4.42 -27.05 -7.73
N ALA A 78 4.19 -28.04 -6.88
CA ALA A 78 3.46 -29.26 -7.22
C ALA A 78 1.97 -29.13 -6.92
N ALA A 79 1.60 -28.36 -5.89
CA ALA A 79 0.21 -28.11 -5.52
C ALA A 79 0.07 -26.81 -4.74
N SER A 80 -1.06 -26.13 -4.91
CA SER A 80 -1.48 -24.98 -4.10
C SER A 80 -2.95 -25.13 -3.77
N ALA A 81 -3.30 -25.03 -2.50
CA ALA A 81 -4.68 -25.19 -2.04
C ALA A 81 -4.95 -24.33 -0.81
N LEU A 82 -6.11 -23.69 -0.79
CA LEU A 82 -6.61 -23.06 0.41
C LEU A 82 -7.19 -24.12 1.36
N THR A 83 -6.74 -24.11 2.60
CA THR A 83 -7.17 -25.04 3.66
C THR A 83 -7.77 -24.27 4.84
N SER A 84 -8.34 -24.97 5.82
CA SER A 84 -8.75 -24.36 7.10
C SER A 84 -7.60 -23.72 7.86
N GLU A 85 -6.36 -24.10 7.53
CA GLU A 85 -5.13 -23.57 8.13
C GLU A 85 -4.52 -22.40 7.36
N GLY A 86 -5.14 -21.97 6.25
CA GLY A 86 -4.59 -20.96 5.34
C GLY A 86 -4.17 -21.55 3.99
N GLN A 87 -3.48 -20.74 3.19
CA GLN A 87 -2.96 -21.16 1.90
C GLN A 87 -1.80 -22.13 2.11
N ARG A 88 -1.95 -23.36 1.63
CA ARG A 88 -0.90 -24.38 1.64
C ARG A 88 -0.32 -24.51 0.24
N ILE A 89 0.99 -24.35 0.11
CA ILE A 89 1.73 -24.49 -1.16
C ILE A 89 2.79 -25.57 -0.95
N THR A 90 2.77 -26.57 -1.81
CA THR A 90 3.74 -27.67 -1.80
C THR A 90 4.63 -27.55 -3.02
N ALA A 91 5.94 -27.47 -2.82
CA ALA A 91 6.94 -27.42 -3.87
C ALA A 91 7.95 -28.56 -3.72
N ARG A 92 8.47 -29.07 -4.84
CA ARG A 92 9.37 -30.25 -4.87
C ARG A 92 10.55 -30.05 -5.80
N ASP A 93 11.65 -30.72 -5.47
CA ASP A 93 12.84 -30.85 -6.30
C ASP A 93 13.38 -32.30 -6.23
N GLY A 94 14.55 -32.55 -6.81
CA GLY A 94 15.20 -33.87 -6.72
C GLY A 94 15.70 -34.24 -5.32
N GLN A 95 15.72 -33.29 -4.37
CA GLN A 95 16.20 -33.50 -3.00
C GLN A 95 15.06 -33.77 -2.02
N GLY A 96 13.86 -33.22 -2.26
CA GLY A 96 12.70 -33.46 -1.42
C GLY A 96 11.57 -32.45 -1.64
N GLU A 97 10.95 -32.04 -0.53
CA GLU A 97 9.70 -31.28 -0.51
C GLU A 97 9.81 -30.10 0.46
N VAL A 98 9.27 -28.96 0.03
CA VAL A 98 9.10 -27.77 0.86
C VAL A 98 7.63 -27.39 0.86
N VAL A 99 7.08 -27.19 2.04
CA VAL A 99 5.69 -26.78 2.24
C VAL A 99 5.66 -25.40 2.89
N LEU A 100 4.96 -24.48 2.25
CA LEU A 100 4.63 -23.15 2.76
C LEU A 100 3.19 -23.19 3.27
N LEU A 101 2.98 -22.74 4.50
CA LEU A 101 1.64 -22.50 5.04
C LEU A 101 1.51 -21.02 5.40
N VAL A 102 0.64 -20.30 4.70
CA VAL A 102 0.47 -18.85 4.86
C VAL A 102 -0.94 -18.52 5.32
N ARG A 103 -1.04 -17.74 6.39
CA ARG A 103 -2.30 -17.24 6.94
C ARG A 103 -2.35 -15.72 6.74
N ARG A 104 -3.49 -15.21 6.27
CA ARG A 104 -3.80 -13.76 6.19
C ARG A 104 -4.03 -13.15 7.58
N MET A 105 -3.08 -13.36 8.48
CA MET A 105 -3.11 -12.91 9.88
C MET A 105 -1.82 -12.15 10.16
N ARG A 106 -1.94 -10.95 10.75
CA ARG A 106 -0.81 -10.11 11.12
C ARG A 106 0.17 -10.89 12.00
N CYS A 107 1.46 -10.70 11.72
CA CYS A 107 2.55 -11.36 12.41
C CYS A 107 3.52 -10.31 12.94
N GLU A 108 3.99 -10.48 14.18
CA GLU A 108 5.10 -9.72 14.74
C GLU A 108 6.24 -10.72 14.98
N ASP A 109 7.40 -10.43 14.41
CA ASP A 109 8.62 -11.18 14.64
C ASP A 109 9.08 -10.92 16.07
N ASP A 110 9.14 -11.97 16.89
CA ASP A 110 9.51 -11.88 18.30
C ASP A 110 10.99 -11.55 18.54
N MET A 111 11.86 -11.75 17.55
CA MET A 111 13.29 -11.45 17.66
C MET A 111 13.62 -10.00 17.33
N SER A 112 12.89 -9.39 16.39
CA SER A 112 13.16 -8.02 15.90
C SER A 112 12.07 -7.00 16.23
N GLY A 113 10.86 -7.45 16.60
CA GLY A 113 9.66 -6.62 16.70
C GLY A 113 9.07 -6.20 15.34
N ALA A 114 9.62 -6.71 14.23
CA ALA A 114 9.15 -6.38 12.89
C ALA A 114 7.72 -6.87 12.65
N ARG A 115 6.89 -6.00 12.05
CA ARG A 115 5.48 -6.30 11.77
C ARG A 115 5.29 -6.68 10.31
N PHE A 116 4.53 -7.74 10.09
CA PHE A 116 4.24 -8.32 8.79
C PHE A 116 2.73 -8.49 8.61
N PRO A 117 2.21 -8.38 7.37
CA PRO A 117 0.78 -8.51 7.10
C PRO A 117 0.27 -9.95 7.22
N MET A 118 1.15 -10.94 7.13
CA MET A 118 0.79 -12.36 7.11
C MET A 118 1.69 -13.19 8.02
N THR A 119 1.17 -14.33 8.45
CA THR A 119 1.91 -15.36 9.20
C THR A 119 2.32 -16.44 8.22
N GLY A 120 3.57 -16.91 8.29
CA GLY A 120 4.10 -17.92 7.37
C GLY A 120 4.87 -19.00 8.10
N HIS A 121 4.56 -20.26 7.84
CA HIS A 121 5.29 -21.40 8.38
C HIS A 121 5.93 -22.21 7.25
N LEU A 122 7.13 -22.75 7.51
CA LEU A 122 7.84 -23.61 6.57
C LEU A 122 7.99 -25.02 7.12
N THR A 123 7.75 -26.03 6.29
CA THR A 123 8.19 -27.41 6.55
C THR A 123 9.13 -27.82 5.42
N ILE A 124 10.35 -28.22 5.77
CA ILE A 124 11.43 -28.53 4.81
C ILE A 124 11.84 -29.97 5.01
N ASP A 125 11.58 -30.81 4.00
CA ASP A 125 11.86 -32.24 3.97
C ASP A 125 11.33 -32.95 5.23
N GLY A 126 10.10 -32.61 5.64
CA GLY A 126 9.43 -33.14 6.83
C GLY A 126 9.87 -32.53 8.17
N ARG A 127 10.81 -31.58 8.19
CA ARG A 127 11.23 -30.85 9.40
C ARG A 127 10.49 -29.52 9.52
N GLY A 128 10.02 -29.19 10.72
CA GLY A 128 9.20 -28.01 11.00
C GLY A 128 7.88 -28.38 11.70
N PRO A 129 6.88 -27.48 11.73
CA PRO A 129 6.87 -26.18 11.06
C PRO A 129 7.81 -25.16 11.73
N PHE A 130 8.69 -24.55 10.94
CA PHE A 130 9.48 -23.40 11.35
C PHE A 130 8.59 -22.17 11.35
N ARG A 131 8.49 -21.50 12.50
CA ARG A 131 7.65 -20.31 12.67
C ARG A 131 8.29 -19.11 11.98
N GLY A 132 7.47 -18.34 11.28
CA GLY A 132 7.91 -17.16 10.58
C GLY A 132 6.77 -16.20 10.29
N CYS A 133 7.14 -15.09 9.67
CA CYS A 133 6.22 -14.11 9.14
C CYS A 133 6.29 -14.09 7.61
N ALA A 134 5.22 -13.63 6.97
CA ALA A 134 5.11 -13.58 5.53
C ALA A 134 4.71 -12.18 5.04
N ARG A 135 5.18 -11.82 3.85
CA ARG A 135 4.84 -10.58 3.15
C ARG A 135 4.66 -10.83 1.65
N PRO A 136 3.91 -9.98 0.92
CA PRO A 136 4.00 -9.94 -0.53
C PRO A 136 5.45 -9.70 -0.96
N ALA A 137 5.88 -10.30 -2.07
CA ALA A 137 7.24 -10.12 -2.56
C ALA A 137 7.52 -8.65 -2.97
N SER A 138 6.49 -7.94 -3.40
CA SER A 138 6.50 -6.50 -3.72
C SER A 138 6.67 -5.58 -2.51
N MET A 139 6.39 -6.07 -1.29
CA MET A 139 6.61 -5.31 -0.06
C MET A 139 8.07 -5.45 0.38
N PRO A 140 8.80 -4.39 0.74
CA PRO A 140 10.15 -4.52 1.30
C PRO A 140 10.19 -5.36 2.58
N ALA A 141 11.37 -5.89 2.92
CA ALA A 141 11.57 -6.48 4.24
C ALA A 141 11.49 -5.38 5.31
N PRO A 142 10.80 -5.60 6.43
CA PRO A 142 10.77 -4.63 7.52
C PRO A 142 12.19 -4.29 8.00
N GLY A 143 12.52 -3.00 8.06
CA GLY A 143 13.85 -2.51 8.47
C GLY A 143 14.90 -2.47 7.35
N GLU A 144 14.62 -3.01 6.17
CA GLU A 144 15.41 -2.77 4.97
C GLU A 144 14.84 -1.53 4.28
N ARG A 145 15.65 -0.46 4.16
CA ARG A 145 15.28 0.68 3.33
C ARG A 145 15.10 0.17 1.90
N ASP A 146 13.98 0.48 1.26
CA ASP A 146 13.80 0.19 -0.16
C ASP A 146 15.06 0.59 -0.93
N ALA A 147 15.68 -0.36 -1.63
CA ALA A 147 16.89 -0.12 -2.43
C ALA A 147 16.65 0.84 -3.62
N GLY A 148 15.41 1.33 -3.76
CA GLY A 148 15.04 2.50 -4.54
C GLY A 148 14.27 3.50 -3.70
N ALA A 149 14.82 3.93 -2.56
CA ALA A 149 14.26 5.00 -1.72
C ALA A 149 13.70 6.10 -2.63
N ALA A 150 12.38 6.23 -2.67
CA ALA A 150 11.76 7.04 -3.69
C ALA A 150 12.18 8.50 -3.41
N MET A 151 12.90 9.08 -4.36
CA MET A 151 13.41 10.43 -4.22
C MET A 151 12.29 11.43 -4.47
N LEU A 152 12.21 12.47 -3.65
CA LEU A 152 11.36 13.61 -3.95
C LEU A 152 11.85 14.28 -5.24
N PRO A 153 10.92 14.68 -6.14
CA PRO A 153 11.30 15.36 -7.36
C PRO A 153 12.07 16.65 -7.09
N GLU A 154 13.02 16.97 -7.98
CA GLU A 154 13.86 18.18 -7.89
C GLU A 154 13.05 19.46 -7.67
N ALA A 155 11.85 19.55 -8.25
CA ALA A 155 10.97 20.70 -8.07
C ALA A 155 10.62 20.99 -6.58
N PHE A 156 10.59 19.98 -5.71
CA PHE A 156 10.31 20.15 -4.27
C PHE A 156 11.56 20.42 -3.44
N VAL A 157 12.74 20.12 -3.98
CA VAL A 157 14.02 20.30 -3.30
C VAL A 157 14.28 21.80 -3.08
N GLY A 158 14.77 22.14 -1.90
CA GLY A 158 15.09 23.51 -1.52
C GLY A 158 14.74 23.86 -0.08
N ARG A 159 14.89 25.14 0.24
CA ARG A 159 14.51 25.74 1.53
C ARG A 159 13.14 26.38 1.40
N TRP A 160 12.32 26.19 2.44
CA TRP A 160 10.95 26.64 2.51
C TRP A 160 10.69 27.23 3.90
N ASP A 161 9.95 28.33 3.98
CA ASP A 161 9.62 28.94 5.28
C ASP A 161 8.29 29.71 5.22
N ALA A 162 7.89 30.35 6.32
CA ALA A 162 6.63 31.07 6.44
C ALA A 162 6.48 32.20 5.42
N ASP A 163 7.55 32.99 5.24
CA ASP A 163 7.60 34.15 4.35
C ASP A 163 9.06 34.55 4.01
N ALA A 164 9.22 35.62 3.22
CA ALA A 164 10.53 36.12 2.81
C ALA A 164 11.40 36.62 3.98
N ALA A 165 10.81 37.13 5.06
CA ALA A 165 11.57 37.58 6.23
C ALA A 165 12.13 36.37 6.99
N ALA A 166 11.32 35.32 7.17
CA ALA A 166 11.73 34.05 7.76
C ALA A 166 12.87 33.39 6.94
N CYS A 167 12.75 33.38 5.61
CA CYS A 167 13.79 32.85 4.72
C CYS A 167 15.17 33.52 4.90
N SER A 168 15.19 34.81 5.25
CA SER A 168 16.42 35.61 5.39
C SER A 168 17.17 35.33 6.70
N THR A 169 16.53 34.71 7.68
CA THR A 169 17.12 34.44 9.01
C THR A 169 16.84 33.00 9.44
N PRO A 170 17.79 32.05 9.27
CA PRO A 170 17.58 30.66 9.65
C PRO A 170 17.15 30.51 11.12
N GLY A 171 16.06 29.79 11.35
CA GLY A 171 15.51 29.59 12.70
C GLY A 171 14.67 30.75 13.24
N ALA A 172 14.35 31.77 12.43
CA ALA A 172 13.46 32.86 12.83
C ALA A 172 11.97 32.47 12.86
N SER A 173 11.63 31.28 12.37
CA SER A 173 10.25 30.80 12.20
C SER A 173 10.15 29.33 12.54
N ASP A 174 9.02 28.96 13.14
CA ASP A 174 8.67 27.58 13.44
C ASP A 174 8.33 26.76 12.19
N LEU A 175 8.20 27.39 11.02
CA LEU A 175 7.82 26.72 9.77
C LEU A 175 9.00 26.33 8.88
N GLY A 176 10.24 26.65 9.28
CA GLY A 176 11.44 26.37 8.50
C GLY A 176 11.57 24.89 8.11
N LEU A 177 11.59 24.63 6.81
CA LEU A 177 11.66 23.29 6.23
C LEU A 177 12.76 23.24 5.16
N THR A 178 13.62 22.23 5.25
CA THR A 178 14.58 21.92 4.19
C THR A 178 14.22 20.58 3.57
N ILE A 179 14.10 20.55 2.24
CA ILE A 179 13.83 19.34 1.47
C ILE A 179 15.06 19.02 0.63
N THR A 180 15.64 17.83 0.83
CA THR A 180 16.57 17.17 -0.10
C THR A 180 15.84 16.02 -0.79
N PRO A 181 16.41 15.41 -1.86
CA PRO A 181 15.75 14.29 -2.55
C PRO A 181 15.36 13.14 -1.61
N ASP A 182 16.12 12.92 -0.55
CA ASP A 182 16.01 11.79 0.38
C ASP A 182 15.63 12.19 1.81
N ARG A 183 15.30 13.47 2.06
CA ARG A 183 15.05 13.94 3.43
C ARG A 183 14.22 15.21 3.52
N LEU A 184 13.34 15.25 4.51
CA LEU A 184 12.79 16.48 5.07
C LEU A 184 13.50 16.75 6.40
N ARG A 185 13.85 18.01 6.63
CA ARG A 185 14.33 18.48 7.93
C ARG A 185 13.48 19.65 8.40
N PHE A 186 12.92 19.50 9.58
CA PHE A 186 12.07 20.47 10.26
C PHE A 186 12.51 20.54 11.73
N HIS A 187 13.11 21.66 12.14
CA HIS A 187 13.80 21.79 13.44
C HIS A 187 14.79 20.63 13.69
N GLU A 188 14.68 19.95 14.82
CA GLU A 188 15.44 18.74 15.18
C GLU A 188 14.88 17.47 14.53
N SER A 189 13.65 17.51 14.03
CA SER A 189 13.01 16.36 13.41
C SER A 189 13.49 16.15 11.97
N VAL A 190 13.65 14.89 11.61
CA VAL A 190 13.97 14.47 10.24
C VAL A 190 12.93 13.48 9.76
N ALA A 191 12.66 13.50 8.46
CA ALA A 191 11.81 12.51 7.81
C ALA A 191 12.48 11.98 6.55
N SER A 192 12.45 10.68 6.33
CA SER A 192 12.93 10.06 5.07
C SER A 192 11.72 9.64 4.23
N PRO A 193 11.71 9.90 2.91
CA PRO A 193 10.64 9.44 2.03
C PRO A 193 10.71 7.91 1.87
N GLY A 194 9.54 7.27 1.97
CA GLY A 194 9.29 5.87 1.63
C GLY A 194 8.77 5.76 0.20
N ASP A 195 7.47 5.47 0.04
CA ASP A 195 6.77 5.54 -1.23
C ASP A 195 6.54 7.00 -1.66
N VAL A 196 6.77 7.32 -2.93
CA VAL A 196 6.53 8.64 -3.53
C VAL A 196 5.76 8.46 -4.83
N GLU A 197 4.48 8.78 -4.79
CA GLU A 197 3.55 8.77 -5.91
C GLU A 197 3.47 10.16 -6.54
N ARG A 198 3.80 10.29 -7.82
CA ARG A 198 3.57 11.52 -8.59
C ARG A 198 2.13 11.55 -9.08
N LEU A 199 1.32 12.47 -8.55
CA LEU A 199 -0.07 12.64 -8.96
C LEU A 199 -0.17 13.50 -10.23
N ASP A 200 0.65 14.56 -10.30
CA ASP A 200 0.80 15.42 -11.47
C ASP A 200 2.19 16.12 -11.46
N ALA A 201 2.39 17.13 -12.32
CA ALA A 201 3.66 17.84 -12.43
C ALA A 201 4.08 18.56 -11.13
N ASP A 202 3.09 19.06 -10.38
CA ASP A 202 3.27 19.93 -9.22
C ASP A 202 2.79 19.28 -7.91
N THR A 203 2.29 18.06 -7.96
CA THR A 203 1.74 17.35 -6.80
C THR A 203 2.33 15.95 -6.65
N VAL A 204 2.84 15.66 -5.45
CA VAL A 204 3.24 14.31 -5.05
C VAL A 204 2.55 13.90 -3.75
N ARG A 205 2.25 12.61 -3.62
CA ARG A 205 1.86 11.99 -2.35
C ARG A 205 3.00 11.09 -1.90
N ALA A 206 3.45 11.27 -0.66
CA ALA A 206 4.58 10.51 -0.14
C ALA A 206 4.34 10.04 1.28
N SER A 207 4.70 8.78 1.57
CA SER A 207 4.84 8.29 2.93
C SER A 207 6.19 8.72 3.49
N PHE A 208 6.22 9.21 4.73
CA PHE A 208 7.45 9.60 5.39
C PHE A 208 7.64 8.81 6.68
N GLU A 209 8.87 8.36 6.91
CA GLU A 209 9.34 7.84 8.19
C GLU A 209 9.97 8.99 8.97
N PHE A 210 9.33 9.42 10.05
CA PHE A 210 9.79 10.50 10.90
C PHE A 210 10.61 9.98 12.09
N GLU A 211 11.61 10.76 12.48
CA GLU A 211 12.37 10.60 13.72
C GLU A 211 12.51 11.96 14.41
N GLY A 212 12.05 12.05 15.65
CA GLY A 212 12.07 13.26 16.47
C GLY A 212 11.74 12.94 17.93
N GLU A 213 12.32 13.66 18.88
CA GLU A 213 12.06 13.50 20.33
C GLU A 213 12.25 12.07 20.90
N GLY A 214 12.99 11.22 20.19
CA GLY A 214 13.18 9.80 20.56
C GLY A 214 12.07 8.87 20.07
N GLU A 215 11.09 9.39 19.33
CA GLU A 215 10.01 8.64 18.72
C GLU A 215 10.25 8.44 17.23
N ARG A 216 9.64 7.36 16.72
CA ARG A 216 9.58 7.06 15.29
C ARG A 216 8.15 6.75 14.90
N TRP A 217 7.68 7.41 13.85
CA TRP A 217 6.34 7.19 13.33
C TRP A 217 6.31 7.37 11.82
N GLN A 218 5.23 6.92 11.21
CA GLN A 218 5.02 7.03 9.77
C GLN A 218 3.76 7.84 9.50
N ALA A 219 3.81 8.74 8.52
CA ALA A 219 2.65 9.49 8.07
C ALA A 219 2.72 9.79 6.58
N THR A 220 1.57 9.74 5.91
CA THR A 220 1.45 10.09 4.50
C THR A 220 1.12 11.57 4.36
N HIS A 221 1.87 12.27 3.52
CA HIS A 221 1.62 13.67 3.20
C HIS A 221 1.40 13.87 1.71
N THR A 222 0.58 14.86 1.36
CA THR A 222 0.49 15.39 -0.01
C THR A 222 1.26 16.70 -0.06
N LEU A 223 2.23 16.79 -0.97
CA LEU A 223 2.99 17.99 -1.27
C LEU A 223 2.46 18.58 -2.57
N ARG A 224 2.12 19.88 -2.54
CA ARG A 224 1.61 20.61 -3.70
C ARG A 224 2.39 21.89 -3.92
N LEU A 225 2.93 22.06 -5.12
CA LEU A 225 3.52 23.29 -5.59
C LEU A 225 2.45 24.17 -6.24
N GLN A 226 2.52 25.46 -5.93
CA GLN A 226 1.66 26.52 -6.47
C GLN A 226 2.55 27.71 -6.85
N ASP A 227 1.96 28.70 -7.51
CA ASP A 227 2.64 29.95 -7.88
C ASP A 227 3.95 29.73 -8.65
N ALA A 228 3.89 28.87 -9.67
CA ALA A 228 5.03 28.43 -10.48
C ALA A 228 6.16 27.82 -9.63
N GLY A 229 5.79 27.07 -8.59
CA GLY A 229 6.73 26.40 -7.70
C GLY A 229 7.26 27.27 -6.56
N ASN A 230 6.73 28.47 -6.34
CA ASN A 230 7.17 29.37 -5.27
C ASN A 230 6.40 29.20 -3.96
N THR A 231 5.30 28.46 -3.97
CA THR A 231 4.49 28.16 -2.78
C THR A 231 4.37 26.65 -2.64
N LEU A 232 4.70 26.12 -1.46
CA LEU A 232 4.56 24.70 -1.11
C LEU A 232 3.48 24.55 -0.05
N THR A 233 2.47 23.73 -0.34
CA THR A 233 1.51 23.26 0.66
C THR A 233 1.83 21.82 1.02
N LEU A 234 2.05 21.57 2.32
CA LEU A 234 2.29 20.23 2.87
C LEU A 234 1.08 19.80 3.72
N GLU A 235 0.29 18.87 3.21
CA GLU A 235 -0.94 18.36 3.83
C GLU A 235 -0.70 17.00 4.48
N GLY A 236 -0.80 16.94 5.82
CA GLY A 236 -0.75 15.70 6.59
C GLY A 236 -2.14 15.05 6.76
N PRO A 237 -2.22 13.87 7.39
CA PRO A 237 -3.48 13.13 7.52
C PRO A 237 -4.47 13.79 8.50
N ASP A 238 -3.99 14.53 9.50
CA ASP A 238 -4.77 14.95 10.66
C ASP A 238 -5.03 16.46 10.77
N GLY A 239 -4.82 17.23 9.70
CA GLY A 239 -4.97 18.68 9.81
C GLY A 239 -4.92 19.46 8.51
N PRO A 240 -5.21 20.78 8.59
CA PRO A 240 -5.10 21.66 7.43
C PRO A 240 -3.65 21.69 6.92
N GLY A 241 -3.48 21.79 5.60
CA GLY A 241 -2.17 21.92 4.99
C GLY A 241 -1.40 23.13 5.48
N VAL A 242 -0.10 22.95 5.69
CA VAL A 242 0.81 24.03 6.05
C VAL A 242 1.42 24.62 4.79
N VAL A 243 1.14 25.90 4.55
CA VAL A 243 1.65 26.66 3.41
C VAL A 243 3.00 27.30 3.76
N ARG A 244 3.97 27.22 2.84
CA ARG A 244 5.30 27.80 2.94
C ARG A 244 5.68 28.47 1.61
N VAL A 245 6.53 29.49 1.67
CA VAL A 245 7.15 30.10 0.48
C VAL A 245 8.52 29.50 0.24
N ARG A 246 8.94 29.46 -1.03
CA ARG A 246 10.30 29.06 -1.40
C ARG A 246 11.27 30.15 -0.97
N CYS A 247 12.30 29.76 -0.24
CA CYS A 247 13.43 30.64 0.04
C CYS A 247 14.36 30.66 -1.17
N THR A 248 14.63 31.86 -1.67
CA THR A 248 15.75 32.10 -2.59
C THR A 248 17.04 32.16 -1.78
N ASP A 249 18.08 31.51 -2.27
CA ASP A 249 19.43 31.62 -1.71
C ASP A 249 20.01 33.04 -1.86
#